data_AF-A0A5A7T0Z1-F1
#
_entry.id   AF-A0A5A7T0Z1-F1
#
_cell.length_a   1.000
_cell.length_b   1.000
_cell.length_c   1.000
_cell.angle_alpha   90.00
_cell.angle_beta   90.00
_cell.angle_gamma   90.00
#
_symmetry.space_group_name_H-M   'P 1'
#
loop_
_entity.id
_entity.type
_entity.pdbx_description
1 polymer ?
#
loop_
_entity_poly.entity_id
_entity_poly.type
_entity_poly.pdbx_seq_one_letter_code
_entity_poly.pdbx_strand_id
1 'polypeptide(L)'
;MRGGQRSQIYGESKTWGSNEEENCGSETKYKKKQKPEVEKLKEPVLHDITKSLTKRYGLNFTQQHISSLWFLCKQEASLLNKTNQACGLFNPSEVALLEWTDDIEVFMLKGYGNPLNYRMGVHLLKDVFESMKNAIKAKQDPGRLHEKARLRFSHAETVIPFTCLLGLFREGEAGFYKQIQKKQPLELPPRPPATRNWKVSNVSPFAGNNMLVLYSCPIANSSDEYFVQVLHNEEPIAMPGCDGSYFCPFNIFKNKIVDPSLKHDFKKLCTLNEEQPTQVLESSKLSLFNWFFWLFNDDKQPRKDEL
;
A
#
# COMPACT_ATOMS: atom_id res chain seq x y z
N MET A 1 -25.34 -25.11 -38.80
CA MET A 1 -24.81 -25.59 -37.50
C MET A 1 -23.31 -25.31 -37.48
N ARG A 2 -22.85 -24.27 -36.78
CA ARG A 2 -21.41 -24.02 -36.59
C ARG A 2 -21.10 -24.35 -35.13
N GLY A 3 -20.38 -25.45 -34.92
CA GLY A 3 -19.97 -25.91 -33.60
C GLY A 3 -18.99 -24.92 -32.97
N GLY A 4 -19.40 -24.33 -31.85
CA GLY A 4 -18.48 -23.59 -30.98
C GLY A 4 -17.67 -24.59 -30.16
N GLN A 5 -16.35 -24.63 -30.39
CA GLN A 5 -15.43 -25.29 -29.47
C GLN A 5 -15.41 -24.50 -28.16
N ARG A 6 -15.97 -25.10 -27.11
CA ARG A 6 -15.90 -24.61 -25.74
C ARG A 6 -14.49 -24.85 -25.24
N SER A 7 -13.67 -23.80 -25.13
CA SER A 7 -12.36 -23.91 -24.49
C SER A 7 -12.56 -24.13 -22.99
N GLN A 8 -12.28 -25.33 -22.49
CA GLN A 8 -12.18 -25.58 -21.06
C GLN A 8 -10.94 -24.87 -20.52
N ILE A 9 -11.16 -23.93 -19.59
CA ILE A 9 -10.08 -23.30 -18.82
C ILE A 9 -9.71 -24.29 -17.72
N TYR A 10 -8.63 -25.05 -17.94
CA TYR A 10 -7.99 -25.80 -16.87
C TYR A 10 -7.09 -24.84 -16.09
N GLY A 11 -7.54 -24.42 -14.90
CA GLY A 11 -6.75 -23.63 -13.97
C GLY A 11 -6.30 -24.50 -12.79
N GLU A 12 -5.00 -24.61 -12.56
CA GLU A 12 -4.48 -25.06 -11.27
C GLU A 12 -4.58 -23.89 -10.28
N SER A 13 -5.40 -24.03 -9.25
CA SER A 13 -5.38 -23.13 -8.09
C SER A 13 -4.27 -23.59 -7.15
N LYS A 14 -3.27 -22.74 -6.92
CA LYS A 14 -2.25 -22.96 -5.89
C LYS A 14 -2.47 -21.91 -4.80
N THR A 15 -2.57 -22.34 -3.54
CA THR A 15 -2.45 -21.44 -2.40
C THR A 15 -1.05 -20.83 -2.45
N TRP A 16 -0.99 -19.50 -2.53
CA TRP A 16 0.29 -18.79 -2.59
C TRP A 16 0.63 -18.29 -1.18
N GLY A 17 1.66 -18.91 -0.66
CA GLY A 17 2.37 -18.67 0.58
C GLY A 17 3.57 -19.58 0.51
N SER A 18 4.62 -19.15 -0.18
CA SER A 18 5.90 -19.87 -0.02
C SER A 18 6.26 -19.78 1.45
N ASN A 19 6.77 -20.87 2.05
CA ASN A 19 7.29 -20.88 3.44
C ASN A 19 8.26 -19.71 3.76
N GLU A 20 8.75 -19.01 2.74
CA GLU A 20 9.61 -17.83 2.80
C GLU A 20 8.86 -16.50 3.06
N GLU A 21 7.61 -16.33 2.60
CA GLU A 21 6.79 -15.13 2.87
C GLU A 21 6.21 -15.16 4.29
N GLU A 22 5.79 -16.34 4.77
CA GLU A 22 5.22 -16.52 6.12
C GLU A 22 6.28 -16.44 7.25
N ASN A 23 7.57 -16.52 6.93
CA ASN A 23 8.68 -16.50 7.91
C ASN A 23 9.64 -15.31 7.75
N CYS A 24 9.14 -14.16 7.30
CA CYS A 24 9.97 -12.95 7.24
C CYS A 24 10.19 -12.35 8.65
N GLY A 25 11.32 -12.71 9.28
CA GLY A 25 11.65 -12.27 10.64
C GLY A 25 11.74 -10.75 10.79
N SER A 26 12.28 -10.06 9.78
CA SER A 26 12.41 -8.60 9.74
C SER A 26 11.05 -7.90 9.79
N GLU A 27 10.06 -8.42 9.06
CA GLU A 27 8.71 -7.84 9.00
C GLU A 27 8.00 -8.00 10.36
N THR A 28 8.12 -9.19 10.97
CA THR A 28 7.57 -9.46 12.30
C THR A 28 8.17 -8.52 13.34
N LYS A 29 9.50 -8.30 13.32
CA LYS A 29 10.18 -7.36 14.24
C LYS A 29 9.72 -5.92 14.00
N TYR A 30 9.63 -5.50 12.74
CA TYR A 30 9.17 -4.17 12.38
C TYR A 30 7.76 -3.90 12.91
N LYS A 31 6.81 -4.80 12.64
CA LYS A 31 5.42 -4.67 13.12
C LYS A 31 5.35 -4.56 14.64
N LYS A 32 6.11 -5.38 15.37
CA LYS A 32 6.19 -5.32 16.84
C LYS A 32 6.74 -3.97 17.33
N LYS A 33 7.79 -3.44 16.69
CA LYS A 33 8.40 -2.14 17.02
C LYS A 33 7.47 -0.97 16.72
N GLN A 34 6.73 -1.02 15.61
CA GLN A 34 5.92 0.10 15.15
C GLN A 34 4.53 0.17 15.80
N LYS A 35 4.00 -0.95 16.29
CA LYS A 35 2.66 -1.04 16.88
C LYS A 35 2.37 0.01 17.97
N PRO A 36 3.27 0.31 18.93
CA PRO A 36 3.01 1.35 19.94
C PRO A 36 2.77 2.74 19.34
N GLU A 37 3.51 3.12 18.29
CA GLU A 37 3.33 4.41 17.63
C GLU A 37 2.00 4.47 16.86
N VAL A 38 1.60 3.36 16.24
CA VAL A 38 0.28 3.25 15.60
C VAL A 38 -0.84 3.45 16.64
N GLU A 39 -0.76 2.79 17.79
CA GLU A 39 -1.77 2.97 18.85
C GLU A 39 -1.80 4.41 19.37
N LYS A 40 -0.65 5.05 19.53
CA LYS A 40 -0.55 6.46 19.93
C LYS A 40 -1.23 7.41 18.93
N LEU A 41 -1.16 7.13 17.63
CA LEU A 41 -1.84 7.92 16.59
C LEU A 41 -3.37 7.72 16.59
N LYS A 42 -3.83 6.53 16.94
CA LYS A 42 -5.26 6.17 16.98
C LYS A 42 -5.94 6.65 18.27
N GLU A 43 -5.21 6.69 19.37
CA GLU A 43 -5.72 6.97 20.72
C GLU A 43 -6.61 8.23 20.78
N PRO A 44 -6.21 9.40 20.24
CA PRO A 44 -7.03 10.61 20.35
C PRO A 44 -8.40 10.45 19.68
N VAL A 45 -8.46 9.74 18.54
CA VAL A 45 -9.73 9.45 17.85
C VAL A 45 -10.61 8.55 18.71
N LEU A 46 -10.05 7.46 19.21
CA LEU A 46 -10.80 6.50 20.03
C LEU A 46 -11.30 7.14 21.32
N HIS A 47 -10.50 7.99 21.95
CA HIS A 47 -10.86 8.75 23.15
C HIS A 47 -12.02 9.71 22.91
N ASP A 48 -11.94 10.53 21.86
CA ASP A 48 -12.97 11.51 21.54
C ASP A 48 -14.31 10.84 21.21
N ILE A 49 -14.27 9.74 20.43
CA ILE A 49 -15.45 8.94 20.11
C ILE A 49 -16.00 8.26 21.36
N THR A 50 -15.14 7.74 22.25
CA THR A 50 -15.57 7.16 23.54
C THR A 50 -16.35 8.18 24.36
N LYS A 51 -15.84 9.40 24.51
CA LYS A 51 -16.55 10.49 25.22
C LYS A 51 -17.87 10.84 24.56
N SER A 52 -17.88 10.95 23.23
CA SER A 52 -19.08 11.25 22.43
C SER A 52 -20.18 10.21 22.65
N LEU A 53 -19.84 8.91 22.52
CA LEU A 53 -20.80 7.81 22.69
C LEU A 53 -21.29 7.66 24.13
N THR A 54 -20.39 7.80 25.12
CA THR A 54 -20.78 7.80 26.54
C THR A 54 -21.80 8.89 26.85
N LYS A 55 -21.59 10.10 26.31
CA LYS A 55 -22.55 11.20 26.46
C LYS A 55 -23.86 10.94 25.70
N ARG A 56 -23.79 10.42 24.48
CA ARG A 56 -24.95 10.21 23.59
C ARG A 56 -25.92 9.15 24.13
N TYR A 57 -25.39 8.07 24.70
CA TYR A 57 -26.20 6.92 25.12
C TYR A 57 -26.33 6.76 26.64
N GLY A 58 -25.60 7.53 27.44
CA GLY A 58 -25.63 7.43 28.90
C GLY A 58 -25.05 6.10 29.43
N LEU A 59 -24.22 5.43 28.63
CA LEU A 59 -23.57 4.16 28.97
C LEU A 59 -22.07 4.36 29.18
N ASN A 60 -21.45 3.56 30.04
CA ASN A 60 -20.02 3.63 30.29
C ASN A 60 -19.23 2.89 29.19
N PHE A 61 -18.76 3.61 28.16
CA PHE A 61 -17.90 3.05 27.13
C PHE A 61 -16.41 3.18 27.46
N THR A 62 -15.63 2.19 27.02
CA THR A 62 -14.17 2.22 26.99
C THR A 62 -13.70 2.30 25.53
N GLN A 63 -12.45 2.69 25.30
CA GLN A 63 -11.87 2.67 23.95
C GLN A 63 -11.92 1.26 23.32
N GLN A 64 -11.78 0.20 24.13
CA GLN A 64 -11.93 -1.18 23.67
C GLN A 64 -13.35 -1.49 23.19
N HIS A 65 -14.38 -0.94 23.86
CA HIS A 65 -15.75 -1.06 23.39
C HIS A 65 -15.93 -0.36 22.03
N ILE A 66 -15.35 0.85 21.85
CA ILE A 66 -15.40 1.56 20.57
C ILE A 66 -14.76 0.74 19.46
N SER A 67 -13.55 0.22 19.67
CA SER A 67 -12.87 -0.63 18.69
C SER A 67 -13.67 -1.90 18.36
N SER A 68 -14.29 -2.53 19.36
CA SER A 68 -15.11 -3.74 19.18
C SER A 68 -16.40 -3.45 18.41
N LEU A 69 -17.08 -2.34 18.72
CA LEU A 69 -18.29 -1.90 18.03
C LEU A 69 -18.00 -1.48 16.59
N TRP A 70 -16.86 -0.82 16.35
CA TRP A 70 -16.40 -0.49 15.01
C TRP A 70 -16.10 -1.76 14.20
N PHE A 71 -15.42 -2.73 14.80
CA PHE A 71 -15.19 -4.03 14.17
C PHE A 71 -16.51 -4.74 13.85
N LEU A 72 -17.45 -4.81 14.80
CA LEU A 72 -18.77 -5.40 14.58
C LEU A 72 -19.53 -4.71 13.43
N CYS A 73 -19.52 -3.36 13.40
CA CYS A 73 -20.11 -2.60 12.31
C CYS A 73 -19.53 -3.03 10.95
N LYS A 74 -18.21 -3.13 10.82
CA LYS A 74 -17.56 -3.58 9.57
C LYS A 74 -18.00 -4.99 9.17
N GLN A 75 -18.13 -5.91 10.13
CA GLN A 75 -18.58 -7.27 9.87
C GLN A 75 -20.06 -7.32 9.44
N GLU A 76 -20.95 -6.60 10.12
CA GLU A 76 -22.38 -6.52 9.79
C GLU A 76 -22.60 -5.89 8.41
N ALA A 77 -21.89 -4.79 8.11
CA ALA A 77 -21.98 -4.13 6.83
C ALA A 77 -21.50 -5.03 5.69
N SER A 78 -20.33 -5.67 5.85
CA SER A 78 -19.70 -6.43 4.77
C SER A 78 -20.32 -7.80 4.54
N LEU A 79 -20.75 -8.49 5.60
CA LEU A 79 -21.24 -9.88 5.51
C LEU A 79 -22.76 -9.98 5.43
N LEU A 80 -23.47 -9.03 6.03
CA LEU A 80 -24.94 -9.08 6.17
C LEU A 80 -25.64 -7.93 5.46
N ASN A 81 -24.90 -6.99 4.85
CA ASN A 81 -25.43 -5.77 4.27
C ASN A 81 -26.30 -4.97 5.25
N LYS A 82 -25.90 -4.94 6.54
CA LYS A 82 -26.60 -4.23 7.61
C LYS A 82 -25.78 -3.04 8.09
N THR A 83 -26.29 -1.84 7.89
CA THR A 83 -25.61 -0.57 8.23
C THR A 83 -26.33 0.26 9.28
N ASN A 84 -27.45 -0.24 9.82
CA ASN A 84 -28.28 0.47 10.81
C ASN A 84 -28.24 -0.16 12.22
N GLN A 85 -27.36 -1.13 12.46
CA GLN A 85 -27.16 -1.78 13.76
C GLN A 85 -25.93 -1.20 14.47
N ALA A 86 -24.82 -1.93 14.62
CA ALA A 86 -23.63 -1.41 15.30
C ALA A 86 -23.09 -0.15 14.62
N CYS A 87 -23.19 -0.08 13.28
CA CYS A 87 -22.84 1.11 12.52
C CYS A 87 -23.70 2.34 12.86
N GLY A 88 -24.99 2.13 13.21
CA GLY A 88 -25.91 3.21 13.58
C GLY A 88 -25.55 3.89 14.90
N LEU A 89 -24.60 3.34 15.67
CA LEU A 89 -24.11 3.97 16.89
C LEU A 89 -23.25 5.21 16.61
N PHE A 90 -22.60 5.24 15.45
CA PHE A 90 -21.64 6.25 15.03
C PHE A 90 -22.28 7.23 14.03
N ASN A 91 -21.93 8.51 14.13
CA ASN A 91 -22.28 9.48 13.10
C ASN A 91 -21.28 9.42 11.92
N PRO A 92 -21.59 10.02 10.75
CA PRO A 92 -20.71 9.94 9.56
C PRO A 92 -19.29 10.46 9.78
N SER A 93 -19.10 11.49 10.60
CA SER A 93 -17.77 12.04 10.91
C SER A 93 -16.97 11.09 11.81
N GLU A 94 -17.62 10.43 12.76
CA GLU A 94 -17.02 9.39 13.62
C GLU A 94 -16.62 8.17 12.77
N VAL A 95 -17.47 7.73 11.84
CA VAL A 95 -17.16 6.65 10.90
C VAL A 95 -15.94 6.99 10.04
N ALA A 96 -15.87 8.20 9.48
CA ALA A 96 -14.72 8.63 8.68
C ALA A 96 -13.42 8.64 9.48
N LEU A 97 -13.47 9.05 10.75
CA LEU A 97 -12.32 9.02 11.65
C LEU A 97 -11.92 7.58 12.02
N LEU A 98 -12.87 6.69 12.28
CA LEU A 98 -12.60 5.27 12.56
C LEU A 98 -12.01 4.55 11.34
N GLU A 99 -12.54 4.80 10.14
CA GLU A 99 -11.93 4.31 8.90
C GLU A 99 -10.48 4.79 8.77
N TRP A 100 -10.23 6.08 9.06
CA TRP A 100 -8.87 6.62 9.04
C TRP A 100 -7.94 5.95 10.07
N THR A 101 -8.43 5.52 11.23
CA THR A 101 -7.61 4.75 12.17
C THR A 101 -7.17 3.40 11.61
N ASP A 102 -8.02 2.72 10.84
CA ASP A 102 -7.65 1.49 10.12
C ASP A 102 -6.65 1.81 8.99
N ASP A 103 -6.86 2.91 8.27
CA ASP A 103 -5.97 3.36 7.19
C ASP A 103 -4.54 3.58 7.69
N ILE A 104 -4.38 4.28 8.82
CA ILE A 104 -3.07 4.55 9.43
C ILE A 104 -2.40 3.24 9.86
N GLU A 105 -3.13 2.36 10.53
CA GLU A 105 -2.59 1.07 10.98
C GLU A 105 -2.09 0.25 9.80
N VAL A 106 -2.90 0.10 8.75
CA VAL A 106 -2.51 -0.69 7.58
C VAL A 106 -1.43 0.00 6.76
N PHE A 107 -1.49 1.32 6.60
CA PHE A 107 -0.45 2.09 5.91
C PHE A 107 0.92 1.84 6.55
N MET A 108 1.01 1.97 7.87
CA MET A 108 2.27 1.84 8.60
C MET A 108 2.74 0.39 8.63
N LEU A 109 1.87 -0.55 9.00
CA LEU A 109 2.28 -1.92 9.30
C LEU A 109 2.35 -2.85 8.07
N LYS A 110 1.68 -2.53 6.97
CA LYS A 110 1.52 -3.42 5.81
C LYS A 110 1.65 -2.71 4.46
N GLY A 111 1.48 -1.40 4.42
CA GLY A 111 1.51 -0.60 3.20
C GLY A 111 2.75 0.27 3.08
N TYR A 112 2.55 1.49 2.60
CA TYR A 112 3.60 2.44 2.23
C TYR A 112 4.45 3.02 3.37
N GLY A 113 4.07 2.81 4.64
CA GLY A 113 4.82 3.36 5.78
C GLY A 113 6.21 2.76 5.97
N ASN A 114 6.51 1.60 5.37
CA ASN A 114 7.87 1.06 5.33
C ASN A 114 8.18 0.35 4.00
N PRO A 115 9.35 0.61 3.39
CA PRO A 115 9.80 -0.12 2.21
C PRO A 115 9.87 -1.63 2.33
N LEU A 116 10.06 -2.15 3.54
CA LEU A 116 10.03 -3.58 3.82
C LEU A 116 8.71 -4.21 3.40
N ASN A 117 7.60 -3.52 3.70
CA ASN A 117 6.25 -4.06 3.51
C ASN A 117 5.99 -4.40 2.03
N TYR A 118 6.12 -3.44 1.12
CA TYR A 118 5.84 -3.69 -0.30
C TYR A 118 6.92 -4.52 -1.01
N ARG A 119 8.15 -4.59 -0.45
CA ARG A 119 9.17 -5.51 -0.97
C ARG A 119 8.85 -6.98 -0.72
N MET A 120 7.95 -7.29 0.20
CA MET A 120 7.50 -8.67 0.37
C MET A 120 6.84 -9.22 -0.90
N GLY A 121 6.17 -8.37 -1.70
CA GLY A 121 5.52 -8.77 -2.94
C GLY A 121 6.47 -9.04 -4.12
N VAL A 122 7.79 -8.91 -3.96
CA VAL A 122 8.76 -9.04 -5.07
C VAL A 122 8.77 -10.45 -5.66
N HIS A 123 8.60 -11.49 -4.84
CA HIS A 123 8.51 -12.86 -5.33
C HIS A 123 7.28 -13.09 -6.20
N LEU A 124 6.13 -12.59 -5.75
CA LEU A 124 4.90 -12.62 -6.54
C LEU A 124 5.06 -11.84 -7.85
N LEU A 125 5.65 -10.65 -7.83
CA LEU A 125 5.92 -9.86 -9.04
C LEU A 125 6.82 -10.61 -10.02
N LYS A 126 7.88 -11.27 -9.52
CA LYS A 126 8.77 -12.10 -10.34
C LYS A 126 8.03 -13.22 -11.03
N ASP A 127 7.20 -13.95 -10.29
CA ASP A 127 6.44 -15.07 -10.85
C ASP A 127 5.42 -14.60 -11.90
N VAL A 128 4.68 -13.52 -11.60
CA VAL A 128 3.72 -12.93 -12.55
C VAL A 128 4.42 -12.54 -13.84
N PHE A 129 5.57 -11.86 -13.75
CA PHE A 129 6.35 -11.47 -14.92
C PHE A 129 6.85 -12.68 -15.73
N GLU A 130 7.35 -13.73 -15.06
CA GLU A 130 7.80 -14.94 -15.74
C GLU A 130 6.64 -15.72 -16.38
N SER A 131 5.46 -15.77 -15.76
CA SER A 131 4.25 -16.36 -16.35
C SER A 131 3.88 -15.62 -17.65
N MET A 132 3.85 -14.29 -17.64
CA MET A 132 3.61 -13.49 -18.84
C MET A 132 4.68 -13.72 -19.92
N LYS A 133 5.96 -13.75 -19.55
CA LYS A 133 7.07 -14.02 -20.48
C LYS A 133 6.93 -15.39 -21.14
N ASN A 134 6.51 -16.40 -20.39
CA ASN A 134 6.29 -17.75 -20.90
C ASN A 134 5.07 -17.80 -21.84
N ALA A 135 4.00 -17.06 -21.54
CA ALA A 135 2.84 -16.93 -22.43
C ALA A 135 3.22 -16.28 -23.77
N ILE A 136 4.05 -15.23 -23.75
CA ILE A 136 4.58 -14.58 -24.97
C ILE A 136 5.37 -15.59 -25.81
N LYS A 137 6.34 -16.30 -25.20
CA LYS A 137 7.15 -17.30 -25.89
C LYS A 137 6.31 -18.43 -26.49
N ALA A 138 5.31 -18.92 -25.76
CA ALA A 138 4.46 -19.99 -26.25
C ALA A 138 3.53 -19.55 -27.39
N LYS A 139 3.15 -18.27 -27.46
CA LYS A 139 2.41 -17.73 -28.60
C LYS A 139 3.23 -17.72 -29.89
N GLN A 140 4.56 -17.61 -29.79
CA GLN A 140 5.49 -17.63 -30.93
C GLN A 140 5.77 -19.05 -31.46
N ASP A 141 5.32 -20.10 -30.76
CA ASP A 141 5.56 -21.51 -31.10
C ASP A 141 4.22 -22.22 -31.44
N PRO A 142 3.87 -22.36 -32.73
CA PRO A 142 2.59 -22.93 -33.16
C PRO A 142 2.41 -24.37 -32.65
N GLY A 143 1.39 -24.59 -31.82
CA GLY A 143 1.06 -25.92 -31.26
C GLY A 143 1.42 -26.09 -29.78
N ARG A 144 2.15 -25.15 -29.19
CA ARG A 144 2.45 -25.18 -27.75
C ARG A 144 1.26 -24.69 -26.91
N LEU A 145 0.67 -25.61 -26.15
CA LEU A 145 -0.28 -25.25 -25.09
C LEU A 145 0.43 -24.37 -24.05
N HIS A 146 -0.24 -23.32 -23.60
CA HIS A 146 0.25 -22.46 -22.54
C HIS A 146 -0.85 -22.07 -21.57
N GLU A 147 -0.44 -21.84 -20.33
CA GLU A 147 -1.28 -21.35 -19.25
C GLU A 147 -1.93 -20.01 -19.66
N LYS A 148 -3.26 -19.96 -19.61
CA LYS A 148 -4.05 -18.76 -19.95
C LYS A 148 -4.37 -17.91 -18.74
N ALA A 149 -4.42 -18.52 -17.56
CA ALA A 149 -4.75 -17.86 -16.31
C ALA A 149 -4.03 -18.58 -15.17
N ARG A 150 -3.53 -17.80 -14.21
CA ARG A 150 -2.99 -18.28 -12.95
C ARG A 150 -3.70 -17.58 -11.80
N LEU A 151 -4.53 -18.34 -11.09
CA LEU A 151 -5.35 -17.84 -10.00
C LEU A 151 -4.63 -18.10 -8.67
N ARG A 152 -4.53 -17.07 -7.84
CA ARG A 152 -3.87 -17.13 -6.53
C ARG A 152 -4.80 -16.61 -5.46
N PHE A 153 -4.83 -17.33 -4.36
CA PHE A 153 -5.59 -16.97 -3.17
C PHE A 153 -4.61 -16.84 -2.01
N SER A 154 -4.73 -15.73 -1.28
CA SER A 154 -3.89 -15.39 -0.14
C SER A 154 -4.62 -14.42 0.77
N HIS A 155 -3.95 -13.95 1.81
CA HIS A 155 -4.50 -13.00 2.78
C HIS A 155 -4.29 -11.54 2.35
N ALA A 156 -4.95 -10.62 3.06
CA ALA A 156 -4.78 -9.18 2.86
C ALA A 156 -3.30 -8.77 3.02
N GLU A 157 -2.58 -9.46 3.89
CA GLU A 157 -1.13 -9.32 4.11
C GLU A 157 -0.27 -9.60 2.88
N THR A 158 -0.80 -10.25 1.84
CA THR A 158 -0.14 -10.44 0.55
C THR A 158 -0.64 -9.44 -0.49
N VAL A 159 -1.96 -9.22 -0.52
CA VAL A 159 -2.61 -8.30 -1.47
C VAL A 159 -2.11 -6.87 -1.26
N ILE A 160 -2.08 -6.37 -0.03
CA ILE A 160 -1.71 -4.99 0.29
C ILE A 160 -0.26 -4.69 -0.13
N PRO A 161 0.76 -5.47 0.27
CA PRO A 161 2.13 -5.30 -0.23
C PRO A 161 2.25 -5.31 -1.75
N PHE A 162 1.55 -6.22 -2.42
CA PHE A 162 1.62 -6.34 -3.86
C PHE A 162 0.97 -5.15 -4.57
N THR A 163 -0.21 -4.69 -4.09
CA THR A 163 -0.84 -3.43 -4.51
C THR A 163 0.13 -2.27 -4.36
N CYS A 164 0.82 -2.18 -3.21
CA CYS A 164 1.77 -1.11 -2.95
C CYS A 164 2.99 -1.16 -3.88
N LEU A 165 3.50 -2.37 -4.18
CA LEU A 165 4.63 -2.58 -5.10
C LEU A 165 4.31 -2.14 -6.53
N LEU A 166 3.05 -2.31 -6.96
CA LEU A 166 2.54 -1.78 -8.23
C LEU A 166 2.37 -0.25 -8.22
N GLY A 167 2.42 0.38 -7.05
CA GLY A 167 2.36 1.83 -6.90
C GLY A 167 0.97 2.44 -6.81
N LEU A 168 -0.08 1.63 -6.62
CA LEU A 168 -1.48 2.05 -6.67
C LEU A 168 -1.91 2.88 -5.44
N PHE A 169 -2.99 3.66 -5.56
CA PHE A 169 -3.59 4.47 -4.48
C PHE A 169 -2.76 5.67 -4.01
N ARG A 170 -1.93 6.20 -4.92
CA ARG A 170 -1.14 7.44 -4.76
C ARG A 170 -1.09 8.21 -6.08
N GLU A 171 -2.16 8.10 -6.87
CA GLU A 171 -2.33 8.78 -8.16
C GLU A 171 -2.22 10.30 -7.98
N GLY A 172 -1.61 10.98 -8.96
CA GLY A 172 -1.45 12.44 -8.95
C GLY A 172 -0.17 12.95 -8.27
N GLU A 173 0.57 12.10 -7.53
CA GLU A 173 1.87 12.47 -6.97
C GLU A 173 2.97 12.26 -8.01
N ALA A 174 3.32 13.31 -8.76
CA ALA A 174 4.36 13.26 -9.77
C ALA A 174 5.68 12.74 -9.18
N GLY A 175 6.22 11.67 -9.77
CA GLY A 175 7.47 11.05 -9.30
C GLY A 175 7.34 10.16 -8.06
N PHE A 176 6.13 9.93 -7.53
CA PHE A 176 5.89 9.04 -6.39
C PHE A 176 6.46 7.64 -6.61
N TYR A 177 6.32 7.07 -7.81
CA TYR A 177 6.87 5.75 -8.10
C TYR A 177 8.40 5.71 -7.97
N LYS A 178 9.08 6.83 -8.23
CA LYS A 178 10.53 6.94 -7.96
C LYS A 178 10.83 6.96 -6.47
N GLN A 179 9.93 7.45 -5.62
CA GLN A 179 10.09 7.38 -4.15
C GLN A 179 10.00 5.95 -3.64
N ILE A 180 9.09 5.13 -4.19
CA ILE A 180 9.04 3.68 -3.93
C ILE A 180 10.37 3.04 -4.32
N GLN A 181 10.88 3.31 -5.54
CA GLN A 181 12.17 2.79 -6.01
C GLN A 181 13.34 3.26 -5.13
N LYS A 182 13.30 4.50 -4.62
CA LYS A 182 14.28 5.10 -3.72
C LYS A 182 14.11 4.70 -2.25
N LYS A 183 13.03 3.99 -1.90
CA LYS A 183 12.79 3.43 -0.57
C LYS A 183 12.63 4.49 0.51
N GLN A 184 12.03 5.61 0.14
CA GLN A 184 11.79 6.68 1.11
C GLN A 184 10.54 6.36 1.94
N PRO A 185 10.53 6.64 3.25
CA PRO A 185 9.31 6.64 4.03
C PRO A 185 8.31 7.60 3.40
N LEU A 186 7.05 7.18 3.33
CA LEU A 186 5.98 7.97 2.71
C LEU A 186 5.13 8.63 3.79
N GLU A 187 4.62 9.82 3.47
CA GLU A 187 3.75 10.57 4.37
C GLU A 187 2.46 9.82 4.67
N LEU A 188 2.03 9.90 5.94
CA LEU A 188 0.80 9.31 6.42
C LEU A 188 -0.42 9.88 5.68
N PRO A 189 -1.48 9.09 5.48
CA PRO A 189 -2.72 9.59 4.92
C PRO A 189 -3.28 10.76 5.77
N PRO A 190 -3.69 11.87 5.15
CA PRO A 190 -4.19 13.02 5.89
C PRO A 190 -5.47 12.66 6.64
N ARG A 191 -5.62 13.24 7.84
CA ARG A 191 -6.77 13.00 8.71
C ARG A 191 -8.04 13.67 8.15
N PRO A 192 -9.20 12.99 8.17
CA PRO A 192 -10.49 13.60 7.83
C PRO A 192 -10.74 14.90 8.60
N PRO A 193 -11.36 15.93 7.98
CA PRO A 193 -12.11 15.88 6.73
C PRO A 193 -11.27 16.03 5.44
N ALA A 194 -9.94 16.10 5.55
CA ALA A 194 -9.09 16.16 4.36
C ALA A 194 -9.27 14.91 3.49
N THR A 195 -9.25 15.11 2.17
CA THR A 195 -9.33 14.02 1.19
C THR A 195 -8.03 13.22 1.17
N ARG A 196 -8.14 11.90 1.00
CA ARG A 196 -7.02 10.97 0.95
C ARG A 196 -7.26 9.89 -0.11
N ASN A 197 -6.21 9.50 -0.82
CA ASN A 197 -6.24 8.43 -1.81
C ASN A 197 -6.11 7.06 -1.15
N TRP A 198 -5.26 6.97 -0.12
CA TRP A 198 -5.10 5.74 0.65
C TRP A 198 -6.29 5.50 1.57
N LYS A 199 -7.10 4.50 1.21
CA LYS A 199 -8.18 3.94 2.02
C LYS A 199 -8.11 2.42 1.96
N VAL A 200 -7.97 1.76 3.11
CA VAL A 200 -7.86 0.30 3.17
C VAL A 200 -9.12 -0.39 2.64
N SER A 201 -10.28 0.25 2.81
CA SER A 201 -11.56 -0.17 2.24
C SER A 201 -11.54 -0.27 0.71
N ASN A 202 -10.70 0.52 0.03
CA ASN A 202 -10.47 0.42 -1.41
C ASN A 202 -9.32 -0.54 -1.74
N VAL A 203 -8.26 -0.56 -0.94
CA VAL A 203 -7.02 -1.32 -1.23
C VAL A 203 -7.19 -2.83 -1.05
N SER A 204 -7.94 -3.25 -0.03
CA SER A 204 -8.08 -4.66 0.33
C SER A 204 -9.38 -4.91 1.10
N PRO A 205 -10.56 -4.69 0.48
CA PRO A 205 -11.83 -5.13 1.05
C PRO A 205 -11.88 -6.67 1.17
N PHE A 206 -12.94 -7.22 1.74
CA PHE A 206 -13.20 -8.65 1.62
C PHE A 206 -13.25 -9.03 0.13
N ALA A 207 -12.53 -10.11 -0.22
CA ALA A 207 -12.32 -10.54 -1.61
C ALA A 207 -11.55 -9.54 -2.51
N GLY A 208 -10.86 -8.56 -1.93
CA GLY A 208 -10.01 -7.63 -2.68
C GLY A 208 -8.90 -8.35 -3.45
N ASN A 209 -8.60 -7.90 -4.67
CA ASN A 209 -7.69 -8.59 -5.58
C ASN A 209 -6.97 -7.65 -6.56
N ASN A 210 -5.86 -8.14 -7.11
CA ASN A 210 -5.17 -7.53 -8.25
C ASN A 210 -5.10 -8.55 -9.38
N MET A 211 -5.70 -8.24 -10.53
CA MET A 211 -5.58 -9.00 -11.76
C MET A 211 -4.64 -8.29 -12.71
N LEU A 212 -3.59 -8.97 -13.16
CA LEU A 212 -2.68 -8.45 -14.19
C LEU A 212 -2.93 -9.20 -15.49
N VAL A 213 -3.44 -8.49 -16.49
CA VAL A 213 -3.82 -9.04 -17.79
C VAL A 213 -2.77 -8.70 -18.83
N LEU A 214 -2.27 -9.72 -19.53
CA LEU A 214 -1.39 -9.56 -20.67
C LEU A 214 -2.22 -9.51 -21.96
N TYR A 215 -2.23 -8.35 -22.60
CA TYR A 215 -2.80 -8.14 -23.92
C TYR A 215 -1.73 -8.30 -25.00
N SER A 216 -2.16 -8.78 -26.17
CA SER A 216 -1.38 -8.75 -27.40
C SER A 216 -2.16 -7.96 -28.43
N CYS A 217 -1.65 -6.78 -28.77
CA CYS A 217 -2.26 -5.86 -29.72
C CYS A 217 -1.16 -5.38 -30.67
N PRO A 218 -1.05 -5.96 -31.87
CA PRO A 218 -0.14 -5.45 -32.88
C PRO A 218 -0.69 -4.11 -33.40
N ILE A 219 -0.14 -3.00 -32.91
CA ILE A 219 -0.48 -1.65 -33.37
C ILE A 219 0.41 -1.30 -34.57
N ALA A 220 -0.19 -0.92 -35.69
CA ALA A 220 0.55 -0.45 -36.85
C ALA A 220 1.45 0.74 -36.46
N ASN A 221 2.75 0.66 -36.79
CA ASN A 221 3.79 1.64 -36.45
C ASN A 221 4.19 1.74 -34.97
N SER A 222 3.82 0.77 -34.12
CA SER A 222 4.38 0.63 -32.77
C SER A 222 5.37 -0.53 -32.71
N SER A 223 6.46 -0.37 -31.96
CA SER A 223 7.34 -1.49 -31.60
C SER A 223 6.77 -2.38 -30.49
N ASP A 224 5.74 -1.92 -29.79
CA ASP A 224 5.16 -2.62 -28.65
C ASP A 224 3.99 -3.52 -29.10
N GLU A 225 4.19 -4.84 -29.01
CA GLU A 225 3.18 -5.86 -29.35
C GLU A 225 2.35 -6.31 -28.13
N TYR A 226 2.90 -6.14 -26.92
CA TYR A 226 2.35 -6.66 -25.67
C TYR A 226 2.18 -5.57 -24.62
N PHE A 227 1.04 -5.61 -23.92
CA PHE A 227 0.66 -4.63 -22.91
C PHE A 227 0.17 -5.33 -21.65
N VAL A 228 0.53 -4.79 -20.49
CA VAL A 228 0.03 -5.21 -19.18
C VAL A 228 -1.02 -4.20 -18.74
N GLN A 229 -2.18 -4.69 -18.33
CA GLN A 229 -3.20 -3.91 -17.63
C GLN A 229 -3.36 -4.46 -16.22
N VAL A 230 -3.53 -3.57 -15.24
CA VAL A 230 -3.92 -3.95 -13.88
C VAL A 230 -5.40 -3.65 -13.72
N LEU A 231 -6.15 -4.63 -13.21
CA LEU A 231 -7.48 -4.44 -12.67
C LEU A 231 -7.37 -4.67 -11.16
N HIS A 232 -7.73 -3.65 -10.38
CA HIS A 232 -7.77 -3.73 -8.93
C HIS A 232 -9.23 -3.81 -8.50
N ASN A 233 -9.60 -4.87 -7.77
CA ASN A 233 -11.00 -5.22 -7.47
C ASN A 233 -11.86 -5.17 -8.74
N GLU A 234 -11.41 -5.87 -9.79
CA GLU A 234 -12.08 -5.98 -11.09
C GLU A 234 -12.23 -4.68 -11.90
N GLU A 235 -11.74 -3.54 -11.40
CA GLU A 235 -11.77 -2.26 -12.08
C GLU A 235 -10.40 -1.90 -12.67
N PRO A 236 -10.30 -1.49 -13.96
CA PRO A 236 -9.05 -1.02 -14.54
C PRO A 236 -8.47 0.16 -13.75
N ILE A 237 -7.17 0.10 -13.46
CA ILE A 237 -6.46 1.17 -12.77
C ILE A 237 -5.20 1.59 -13.52
N ALA A 238 -4.97 2.89 -13.57
CA ALA A 238 -3.76 3.48 -14.14
C ALA A 238 -2.54 3.08 -13.30
N MET A 239 -1.46 2.62 -13.94
CA MET A 239 -0.22 2.25 -13.25
C MET A 239 0.74 3.43 -13.13
N PRO A 240 1.06 3.92 -11.90
CA PRO A 240 1.98 5.04 -11.75
C PRO A 240 3.41 4.72 -12.21
N GLY A 241 3.84 3.46 -12.08
CA GLY A 241 5.12 2.99 -12.63
C GLY A 241 5.21 2.98 -14.16
N CYS A 242 4.07 3.19 -14.84
CA CYS A 242 3.96 3.29 -16.29
C CYS A 242 3.40 4.66 -16.71
N ASP A 243 3.84 5.72 -16.02
CA ASP A 243 3.48 7.11 -16.26
C ASP A 243 1.96 7.37 -16.22
N GLY A 244 1.23 6.59 -15.42
CA GLY A 244 -0.23 6.70 -15.29
C GLY A 244 -1.02 6.08 -16.44
N SER A 245 -0.39 5.25 -17.29
CA SER A 245 -1.12 4.52 -18.33
C SER A 245 -1.92 3.34 -17.75
N TYR A 246 -3.13 3.12 -18.30
CA TYR A 246 -3.93 1.91 -18.06
C TYR A 246 -3.36 0.68 -18.80
N PHE A 247 -2.71 0.90 -19.95
CA PHE A 247 -2.06 -0.14 -20.73
C PHE A 247 -0.57 0.14 -20.77
N CYS A 248 0.19 -0.58 -19.95
CA CYS A 248 1.63 -0.42 -19.88
C CYS A 248 2.32 -1.34 -20.90
N PRO A 249 3.15 -0.82 -21.83
CA PRO A 249 3.94 -1.68 -22.69
C PRO A 249 4.77 -2.66 -21.87
N PHE A 250 4.81 -3.93 -22.27
CA PHE A 250 5.44 -5.00 -21.49
C PHE A 250 6.91 -4.72 -21.17
N ASN A 251 7.64 -4.09 -22.10
CA ASN A 251 9.03 -3.69 -21.89
C ASN A 251 9.16 -2.54 -20.87
N ILE A 252 8.22 -1.60 -20.85
CA ILE A 252 8.18 -0.53 -19.85
C ILE A 252 7.85 -1.11 -18.47
N PHE A 253 6.87 -2.02 -18.38
CA PHE A 253 6.56 -2.75 -17.15
C PHE A 253 7.80 -3.47 -16.62
N LYS A 254 8.51 -4.20 -17.49
CA LYS A 254 9.78 -4.84 -17.13
C LYS A 254 10.80 -3.84 -16.58
N ASN A 255 11.11 -2.80 -17.33
CA ASN A 255 12.24 -1.92 -17.03
C ASN A 255 11.98 -0.96 -15.86
N LYS A 256 10.72 -0.49 -15.69
CA LYS A 256 10.35 0.47 -14.63
C LYS A 256 9.85 -0.20 -13.35
N ILE A 257 9.21 -1.36 -13.42
CA ILE A 257 8.56 -2.01 -12.26
C ILE A 257 9.32 -3.26 -11.84
N VAL A 258 9.53 -4.21 -12.76
CA VAL A 258 10.10 -5.53 -12.44
C VAL A 258 11.60 -5.46 -12.13
N ASP A 259 12.43 -5.01 -13.07
CA ASP A 259 13.89 -5.03 -12.91
C ASP A 259 14.38 -4.24 -11.69
N PRO A 260 13.85 -3.03 -11.38
CA PRO A 260 14.26 -2.30 -10.18
C PRO A 260 13.89 -3.05 -8.89
N SER A 261 12.74 -3.74 -8.88
CA SER A 261 12.27 -4.51 -7.72
C SER A 261 13.11 -5.76 -7.46
N LEU A 262 13.65 -6.37 -8.53
CA LEU A 262 14.48 -7.59 -8.46
C LEU A 262 15.93 -7.36 -8.06
N LYS A 263 16.41 -6.10 -7.97
CA LYS A 263 17.78 -5.78 -7.52
C LYS A 263 18.05 -6.14 -6.06
N HIS A 264 17.04 -6.55 -5.31
CA HIS A 264 17.15 -6.83 -3.88
C HIS A 264 16.87 -8.29 -3.58
N ASP A 265 17.77 -8.90 -2.82
CA ASP A 265 17.66 -10.28 -2.38
C ASP A 265 16.66 -10.37 -1.23
N PHE A 266 15.51 -11.00 -1.48
CA PHE A 266 14.46 -11.20 -0.50
C PHE A 266 14.93 -12.02 0.71
N LYS A 267 15.78 -13.05 0.49
CA LYS A 267 16.30 -13.88 1.57
C LYS A 267 17.15 -13.04 2.51
N LYS A 268 17.98 -12.15 1.96
CA LYS A 268 18.69 -11.14 2.77
C LYS A 268 17.71 -10.22 3.49
N LEU A 269 16.70 -9.68 2.82
CA LEU A 269 15.70 -8.80 3.44
C LEU A 269 14.98 -9.43 4.65
N CYS A 270 14.69 -10.72 4.60
CA CYS A 270 14.02 -11.44 5.68
C CYS A 270 14.96 -12.02 6.76
N THR A 271 16.27 -12.05 6.51
CA THR A 271 17.29 -12.55 7.47
C THR A 271 18.13 -11.44 8.09
N LEU A 272 18.28 -10.30 7.43
CA LEU A 272 19.07 -9.17 7.90
C LEU A 272 18.39 -8.51 9.09
N ASN A 273 19.16 -8.35 10.17
CA ASN A 273 18.85 -7.45 11.28
C ASN A 273 19.17 -5.98 10.95
N GLU A 274 19.46 -5.65 9.69
CA GLU A 274 19.93 -4.33 9.30
C GLU A 274 18.75 -3.36 9.08
N GLU A 275 18.59 -2.49 10.07
CA GLU A 275 17.75 -1.31 10.02
C GLU A 275 18.18 -0.42 8.84
N GLN A 276 17.31 -0.20 7.85
CA GLN A 276 17.39 1.04 7.10
C GLN A 276 16.85 2.15 8.00
N PRO A 277 17.53 3.30 8.13
CA PRO A 277 17.13 4.32 9.08
C PRO A 277 15.75 4.88 8.68
N THR A 278 14.73 4.55 9.46
CA THR A 278 13.51 5.33 9.56
C THR A 278 13.88 6.66 10.21
N GLN A 279 14.03 7.71 9.42
CA GLN A 279 14.01 9.06 9.98
C GLN A 279 12.61 9.29 10.52
N VAL A 280 12.53 9.36 11.85
CA VAL A 280 11.33 9.79 12.57
C VAL A 280 11.03 11.20 12.10
N LEU A 281 9.83 11.41 11.56
CA LEU A 281 9.31 12.73 11.27
C LEU A 281 9.06 13.42 12.63
N GLU A 282 10.08 14.10 13.16
CA GLU A 282 9.87 15.06 14.23
C GLU A 282 8.99 16.17 13.68
N SER A 283 7.79 16.28 14.24
CA SER A 283 6.90 17.40 14.00
C SER A 283 7.65 18.68 14.33
N SER A 284 7.84 19.53 13.33
CA SER A 284 8.45 20.84 13.47
C SER A 284 7.65 21.65 14.50
N LYS A 285 8.17 21.74 15.73
CA LYS A 285 7.81 22.83 16.63
C LYS A 285 8.32 24.10 15.97
N LEU A 286 7.40 24.88 15.40
CA LEU A 286 7.62 26.29 15.11
C LEU A 286 8.25 26.96 16.34
N SER A 287 9.54 27.27 16.27
CA SER A 287 10.18 28.19 17.19
C SER A 287 10.16 29.57 16.56
N LEU A 288 9.17 30.36 16.97
CA LEU A 288 9.08 31.80 16.75
C LEU A 288 10.07 32.59 17.62
N PHE A 289 11.29 32.10 17.80
CA PHE A 289 12.33 32.80 18.57
C PHE A 289 13.62 32.87 17.78
N ASN A 290 13.70 33.81 16.84
CA ASN A 290 14.98 34.35 16.39
C ASN A 290 14.88 35.74 15.74
N TRP A 291 14.02 36.61 16.27
CA TRP A 291 13.85 37.99 15.82
C TRP A 291 14.03 39.03 16.94
N PHE A 292 14.85 38.74 17.95
CA PHE A 292 15.11 39.70 19.04
C PHE A 292 16.56 39.77 19.57
N PHE A 293 17.55 39.21 18.88
CA PHE A 293 18.95 39.21 19.37
C PHE A 293 19.97 39.90 18.44
N TRP A 294 19.53 40.81 17.57
CA TRP A 294 20.41 41.51 16.63
C TRP A 294 20.47 43.04 16.79
N LEU A 295 20.07 43.58 17.95
CA LEU A 295 20.08 45.04 18.20
C LEU A 295 20.77 45.50 19.48
N PHE A 296 21.45 44.64 20.24
CA PHE A 296 22.21 45.11 21.40
C PHE A 296 23.58 44.44 21.54
N ASN A 297 24.60 45.30 21.45
CA ASN A 297 25.97 45.16 21.94
C ASN A 297 26.92 44.23 21.16
N ASP A 298 27.87 44.83 20.45
CA ASP A 298 29.21 44.98 21.03
C ASP A 298 30.03 46.05 20.30
N ASP A 299 30.12 47.22 20.94
CA ASP A 299 31.17 48.22 20.74
C ASP A 299 32.15 48.06 21.91
N LYS A 300 33.40 47.67 21.63
CA LYS A 300 34.64 48.11 22.32
C LYS A 300 35.88 47.36 21.81
N GLN A 301 36.67 48.06 20.99
CA GLN A 301 38.07 47.74 20.74
C GLN A 301 38.94 48.03 21.98
N PRO A 302 40.09 47.33 22.10
CA PRO A 302 41.29 47.95 22.61
C PRO A 302 42.42 47.91 21.56
N ARG A 303 42.99 49.10 21.35
CA ARG A 303 44.19 49.41 20.58
C ARG A 303 45.44 49.06 21.41
N LYS A 304 46.46 48.43 20.82
CA LYS A 304 47.88 48.68 21.15
C LYS A 304 48.77 48.41 19.92
N ASP A 305 49.66 49.36 19.71
CA ASP A 305 50.55 49.58 18.58
C ASP A 305 51.80 48.68 18.59
N GLU A 306 52.42 48.56 17.40
CA GLU A 306 53.86 48.39 17.06
C GLU A 306 54.66 47.34 17.86
N LEU A 307 55.30 46.33 17.25
CA LEU A 307 56.11 46.26 16.02
C LEU A 307 56.13 44.81 15.50
#